data_AF-A0A562XCY5-F1
#
_entry.id   AF-A0A562XCY5-F1
#
_cell.length_a   1.000
_cell.length_b   1.000
_cell.length_c   1.000
_cell.angle_alpha   90.00
_cell.angle_beta   90.00
_cell.angle_gamma   90.00
#
_symmetry.space_group_name_H-M   'P 1'
#
loop_
_entity.id
_entity.type
_entity.pdbx_description
1 polymer ?
#
loop_
_entity_poly.entity_id
_entity_poly.type
_entity_poly.pdbx_seq_one_letter_code
_entity_poly.pdbx_strand_id
1 'polypeptide(L)'
;SGKPKGLQNFTKKEKCYHEFIYEIGENTTMEQCPELTQKIAELTGFTPLQVVIHRDEVSENAKGEKQTHYHAHAVFFTLDNNGLQLARREASLNKANLSKIQTLTAQSLKMERGANRYENNEKQPQYIQDYKTYAQFKEQEKALLQRIQEQEHKLTQMALELKKKEKEIQ
;
A
#
# COMPACT_ATOMS: atom_id res chain seq x y z
N SER A 1 47.82 -8.45 -12.53
CA SER A 1 46.46 -8.47 -13.11
C SER A 1 45.64 -7.32 -12.55
N GLY A 2 45.65 -6.17 -13.23
CA GLY A 2 44.93 -4.98 -12.81
C GLY A 2 43.44 -5.13 -13.07
N LYS A 3 42.61 -5.00 -12.03
CA LYS A 3 41.16 -4.89 -12.21
C LYS A 3 40.86 -3.59 -12.96
N PRO A 4 40.05 -3.62 -14.03
CA PRO A 4 39.67 -2.40 -14.75
C PRO A 4 38.92 -1.44 -13.79
N LYS A 5 39.41 -0.20 -13.68
CA LYS A 5 38.75 0.89 -12.96
C LYS A 5 37.42 1.17 -13.68
N GLY A 6 36.29 0.86 -13.03
CA GLY A 6 34.94 1.11 -13.56
C GLY A 6 33.89 0.08 -13.17
N LEU A 7 34.28 -1.16 -12.83
CA LEU A 7 33.35 -2.27 -12.53
C LEU A 7 32.97 -2.40 -11.03
N GLN A 8 32.95 -1.31 -10.26
CA GLN A 8 32.85 -1.40 -8.80
C GLN A 8 31.41 -1.43 -8.25
N ASN A 9 30.38 -1.30 -9.09
CA ASN A 9 28.98 -1.17 -8.65
C ASN A 9 28.06 -2.27 -9.21
N PHE A 10 28.52 -3.53 -9.25
CA PHE A 10 27.56 -4.62 -9.45
C PHE A 10 26.63 -4.72 -8.25
N THR A 11 25.35 -4.85 -8.54
CA THR A 11 24.33 -4.99 -7.51
C THR A 11 24.40 -6.39 -6.95
N LYS A 12 24.46 -6.50 -5.61
CA LYS A 12 24.44 -7.81 -4.94
C LYS A 12 23.23 -8.61 -5.41
N LYS A 13 23.40 -9.92 -5.62
CA LYS A 13 22.34 -10.82 -6.11
C LYS A 13 21.07 -10.74 -5.26
N GLU A 14 21.19 -10.55 -3.95
CA GLU A 14 20.05 -10.35 -3.03
C GLU A 14 19.17 -9.11 -3.33
N LYS A 15 19.61 -8.19 -4.20
CA LYS A 15 18.89 -6.95 -4.54
C LYS A 15 18.38 -6.94 -5.98
N CYS A 16 18.43 -8.07 -6.70
CA CYS A 16 18.05 -8.13 -8.12
C CYS A 16 16.55 -8.33 -8.36
N TYR A 17 15.74 -8.44 -7.30
CA TYR A 17 14.30 -8.55 -7.38
C TYR A 17 13.61 -7.47 -6.54
N HIS A 18 12.41 -7.09 -6.96
CA HIS A 18 11.54 -6.18 -6.23
C HIS A 18 10.11 -6.70 -6.32
N GLU A 19 9.43 -6.66 -5.19
CA GLU A 19 8.06 -7.15 -5.05
C GLU A 19 7.13 -5.97 -4.82
N PHE A 20 6.07 -5.91 -5.61
CA PHE A 20 4.92 -5.05 -5.36
C PHE A 20 3.78 -5.89 -4.82
N ILE A 21 3.18 -5.42 -3.73
CA ILE A 21 1.95 -5.99 -3.18
C ILE A 21 0.81 -5.09 -3.65
N TYR A 22 -0.13 -5.65 -4.40
CA TYR A 22 -1.35 -4.99 -4.82
C TYR A 22 -2.48 -5.41 -3.88
N GLU A 23 -3.13 -4.44 -3.26
CA GLU A 23 -4.41 -4.67 -2.61
C GLU A 23 -5.48 -4.71 -3.71
N ILE A 24 -6.29 -5.78 -3.73
CA ILE A 24 -7.25 -6.03 -4.81
C ILE A 24 -8.66 -6.17 -4.26
N GLY A 25 -9.66 -5.99 -5.12
CA GLY A 25 -11.05 -6.25 -4.78
C GLY A 25 -11.41 -7.73 -4.95
N GLU A 26 -12.53 -8.13 -4.33
CA GLU A 26 -13.10 -9.48 -4.48
C GLU A 26 -13.33 -9.84 -5.97
N ASN A 27 -13.81 -8.86 -6.75
CA ASN A 27 -14.12 -9.01 -8.17
C ASN A 27 -12.95 -8.69 -9.11
N THR A 28 -11.73 -8.49 -8.58
CA THR A 28 -10.57 -8.26 -9.44
C THR A 28 -10.28 -9.51 -10.27
N THR A 29 -10.25 -9.32 -11.59
CA THR A 29 -10.05 -10.40 -12.57
C THR A 29 -8.59 -10.83 -12.65
N MET A 30 -8.36 -12.04 -13.14
CA MET A 30 -7.01 -12.60 -13.32
C MET A 30 -6.16 -11.84 -14.35
N GLU A 31 -6.77 -11.05 -15.23
CA GLU A 31 -6.09 -10.30 -16.29
C GLU A 31 -5.62 -8.91 -15.80
N GLN A 32 -6.34 -8.30 -14.86
CA GLN A 32 -6.04 -6.95 -14.37
C GLN A 32 -4.68 -6.87 -13.65
N CYS A 33 -4.31 -7.87 -12.84
CA CYS A 33 -3.02 -7.86 -12.14
C CYS A 33 -1.84 -7.98 -13.12
N PRO A 34 -1.81 -8.94 -14.08
CA PRO A 34 -0.82 -8.97 -15.14
C PRO A 34 -0.75 -7.68 -15.98
N GLU A 35 -1.89 -7.09 -16.35
CA GLU A 35 -1.93 -5.83 -17.11
C GLU A 35 -1.28 -4.69 -16.32
N LEU A 36 -1.61 -4.55 -15.03
CA LEU A 36 -0.98 -3.58 -14.15
C LEU A 36 0.53 -3.82 -14.03
N THR A 37 0.94 -5.08 -13.85
CA THR A 37 2.35 -5.47 -13.77
C THR A 37 3.10 -5.06 -15.04
N GLN A 38 2.50 -5.22 -16.22
CA GLN A 38 3.08 -4.81 -17.50
C GLN A 38 3.21 -3.28 -17.61
N LYS A 39 2.19 -2.51 -17.22
CA LYS A 39 2.26 -1.04 -17.19
C LYS A 39 3.36 -0.53 -16.26
N ILE A 40 3.55 -1.19 -15.12
CA ILE A 40 4.64 -0.86 -14.18
C ILE A 40 6.01 -1.21 -14.78
N ALA A 41 6.12 -2.34 -15.48
CA ALA A 41 7.34 -2.71 -16.20
C ALA A 41 7.74 -1.66 -17.24
N GLU A 42 6.78 -1.17 -18.03
CA GLU A 42 7.01 -0.12 -19.03
C GLU A 42 7.48 1.20 -18.38
N LEU A 43 6.91 1.56 -17.23
CA LEU A 43 7.27 2.79 -16.52
C LEU A 43 8.66 2.70 -15.85
N THR A 44 9.02 1.53 -15.33
CA THR A 44 10.22 1.34 -14.49
C THR A 44 11.41 0.72 -15.23
N GLY A 45 11.15 0.10 -16.38
CA GLY A 45 12.10 -0.76 -17.10
C GLY A 45 12.32 -2.12 -16.45
N PHE A 46 11.59 -2.45 -15.39
CA PHE A 46 11.73 -3.74 -14.71
C PHE A 46 11.16 -4.89 -15.56
N THR A 47 11.64 -6.10 -15.34
CA THR A 47 11.13 -7.30 -16.03
C THR A 47 10.17 -8.05 -15.11
N PRO A 48 8.88 -8.23 -15.48
CA PRO A 48 7.97 -9.08 -14.73
C PRO A 48 8.45 -10.52 -14.65
N LEU A 49 8.36 -11.14 -13.48
CA LEU A 49 8.69 -12.56 -13.28
C LEU A 49 7.45 -13.39 -12.94
N GLN A 50 6.66 -12.96 -11.97
CA GLN A 50 5.53 -13.71 -11.48
C GLN A 50 4.45 -12.78 -10.92
N VAL A 51 3.19 -13.15 -11.11
CA VAL A 51 2.04 -12.56 -10.43
C VAL A 51 1.28 -13.70 -9.72
N VAL A 52 1.06 -13.57 -8.42
CA VAL A 52 0.32 -14.53 -7.59
C VAL A 52 -0.81 -13.78 -6.90
N ILE A 53 -2.02 -14.34 -6.91
CA ILE A 53 -3.19 -13.74 -6.27
C ILE A 53 -3.61 -14.63 -5.09
N HIS A 54 -3.66 -14.06 -3.89
CA HIS A 54 -4.15 -14.71 -2.68
C HIS A 54 -5.58 -14.25 -2.41
N ARG A 55 -6.50 -15.22 -2.24
CA ARG A 55 -7.92 -14.96 -1.92
C ARG A 55 -8.44 -15.73 -0.71
N ASP A 56 -7.54 -16.41 -0.03
CA ASP A 56 -7.76 -17.33 1.08
C ASP A 56 -7.33 -16.74 2.43
N GLU A 57 -6.73 -15.55 2.43
CA GLU A 57 -6.27 -14.90 3.64
C GLU A 57 -7.38 -14.12 4.35
N VAL A 58 -7.40 -14.23 5.69
CA VAL A 58 -8.38 -13.58 6.55
C VAL A 58 -7.66 -12.61 7.48
N SER A 59 -8.09 -11.36 7.49
CA SER A 59 -7.60 -10.30 8.38
C SER A 59 -8.67 -9.92 9.40
N GLU A 60 -8.26 -9.44 10.56
CA GLU A 60 -9.17 -8.88 11.56
C GLU A 60 -9.18 -7.36 11.42
N ASN A 61 -10.36 -6.77 11.21
CA ASN A 61 -10.50 -5.33 11.13
C ASN A 61 -10.36 -4.68 12.54
N ALA A 62 -10.32 -3.34 12.60
CA ALA A 62 -10.20 -2.62 13.87
C ALA A 62 -11.34 -2.88 14.87
N LYS A 63 -12.49 -3.40 14.39
CA LYS A 63 -13.67 -3.76 15.18
C LYS A 63 -13.68 -5.22 15.66
N GLY A 64 -12.68 -6.01 15.28
CA GLY A 64 -12.61 -7.43 15.65
C GLY A 64 -13.34 -8.36 14.68
N GLU A 65 -13.84 -7.84 13.56
CA GLU A 65 -14.55 -8.66 12.57
C GLU A 65 -13.55 -9.26 11.59
N LYS A 66 -13.72 -10.56 11.30
CA LYS A 66 -12.92 -11.27 10.30
C LYS A 66 -13.38 -10.86 8.91
N GLN A 67 -12.46 -10.32 8.12
CA GLN A 67 -12.68 -9.94 6.73
C GLN A 67 -11.63 -10.60 5.85
N THR A 68 -12.06 -11.23 4.76
CA THR A 68 -11.15 -11.77 3.74
C THR A 68 -10.32 -10.62 3.14
N HIS A 69 -9.00 -10.76 3.16
CA HIS A 69 -8.06 -9.80 2.63
C HIS A 69 -7.51 -10.32 1.30
N TYR A 70 -7.94 -9.69 0.21
CA TYR A 70 -7.52 -10.07 -1.13
C TYR A 70 -6.30 -9.23 -1.53
N HIS A 71 -5.20 -9.89 -1.91
CA HIS A 71 -4.03 -9.19 -2.43
C HIS A 71 -3.30 -10.02 -3.48
N ALA A 72 -2.46 -9.35 -4.26
CA ALA A 72 -1.62 -9.96 -5.27
C ALA A 72 -0.15 -9.58 -5.08
N HIS A 73 0.72 -10.56 -5.24
CA HIS A 73 2.17 -10.39 -5.26
C HIS A 73 2.65 -10.33 -6.71
N ALA A 74 3.28 -9.22 -7.09
CA ALA A 74 3.93 -9.06 -8.39
C ALA A 74 5.44 -8.92 -8.21
N VAL A 75 6.19 -9.92 -8.68
CA VAL A 75 7.64 -9.99 -8.55
C VAL A 75 8.28 -9.54 -9.85
N PHE A 76 9.27 -8.65 -9.74
CA PHE A 76 10.02 -8.10 -10.85
C PHE A 76 11.51 -8.34 -10.68
N PHE A 77 12.20 -8.56 -11.80
CA PHE A 77 13.65 -8.48 -11.89
C PHE A 77 14.07 -7.04 -12.18
N THR A 78 15.07 -6.54 -11.46
CA THR A 78 15.42 -5.11 -11.43
C THR A 78 16.78 -4.78 -12.03
N LEU A 79 17.48 -5.77 -12.62
CA LEU A 79 18.73 -5.53 -13.33
C LEU A 79 18.46 -5.33 -14.82
N ASP A 80 19.23 -4.43 -15.43
CA ASP A 80 19.30 -4.35 -16.89
C ASP A 80 20.20 -5.46 -17.49
N ASN A 81 20.27 -5.51 -18.83
CA ASN A 81 21.11 -6.47 -19.55
C ASN A 81 22.61 -6.36 -19.22
N ASN A 82 23.06 -5.26 -18.61
CA ASN A 82 24.43 -5.03 -18.19
C ASN A 82 24.66 -5.32 -16.70
N GLY A 83 23.63 -5.78 -15.97
CA GLY A 83 23.69 -6.08 -14.54
C GLY A 83 23.60 -4.85 -13.63
N LEU A 84 23.19 -3.69 -14.16
CA LEU A 84 23.02 -2.46 -13.38
C LEU A 84 21.63 -2.39 -12.74
N GLN A 85 21.57 -1.88 -11.50
CA GLN A 85 20.30 -1.78 -10.78
C GLN A 85 19.42 -0.66 -11.32
N LEU A 86 18.29 -1.03 -11.89
CA LEU A 86 17.28 -0.11 -12.37
C LEU A 86 16.60 0.60 -11.21
N ALA A 87 16.29 -0.10 -10.11
CA ALA A 87 15.59 0.45 -8.94
C ALA A 87 16.30 1.63 -8.24
N ARG A 88 17.61 1.82 -8.48
CA ARG A 88 18.40 2.95 -7.96
C ARG A 88 18.47 4.11 -8.94
N ARG A 89 18.06 3.91 -10.19
CA ARG A 89 17.99 4.98 -11.17
C ARG A 89 16.82 5.87 -10.82
N GLU A 90 17.07 7.17 -10.91
CA GLU A 90 16.06 8.20 -10.69
C GLU A 90 14.83 7.98 -11.59
N ALA A 91 15.00 7.39 -12.78
CA ALA A 91 13.91 7.08 -13.70
C ALA A 91 12.97 5.94 -13.25
N SER A 92 13.25 5.18 -12.18
CA SER A 92 12.43 4.02 -11.76
C SER A 92 11.52 4.35 -10.56
N LEU A 93 12.02 4.26 -9.33
CA LEU A 93 11.27 4.37 -8.06
C LEU A 93 11.43 5.75 -7.41
N ASN A 94 11.36 6.83 -8.19
CA ASN A 94 11.27 8.17 -7.64
C ASN A 94 9.85 8.49 -7.13
N LYS A 95 9.70 9.57 -6.36
CA LYS A 95 8.41 9.99 -5.79
C LYS A 95 7.32 10.19 -6.86
N ALA A 96 7.67 10.80 -8.01
CA ALA A 96 6.71 11.07 -9.07
C ALA A 96 6.22 9.78 -9.74
N ASN A 97 7.11 8.83 -10.01
CA ASN A 97 6.78 7.53 -10.57
C ASN A 97 6.01 6.66 -9.59
N LEU A 98 6.37 6.65 -8.30
CA LEU A 98 5.57 5.97 -7.28
C LEU A 98 4.14 6.53 -7.24
N SER A 99 3.97 7.85 -7.35
CA SER A 99 2.64 8.48 -7.45
C SER A 99 1.89 8.08 -8.72
N LYS A 100 2.58 7.98 -9.86
CA LYS A 100 2.00 7.47 -11.13
C LYS A 100 1.58 6.01 -11.02
N ILE A 101 2.39 5.17 -10.38
CA ILE A 101 2.06 3.76 -10.14
C ILE A 101 0.76 3.66 -9.36
N GLN A 102 0.56 4.47 -8.31
CA GLN A 102 -0.71 4.50 -7.57
C GLN A 102 -1.90 4.86 -8.48
N THR A 103 -1.73 5.80 -9.40
CA THR A 103 -2.77 6.15 -10.39
C THR A 103 -3.02 5.01 -11.38
N LEU A 104 -1.97 4.35 -11.88
CA LEU A 104 -2.08 3.20 -12.79
C LEU A 104 -2.78 2.02 -12.13
N THR A 105 -2.49 1.78 -10.84
CA THR A 105 -3.14 0.75 -10.03
C THR A 105 -4.64 1.01 -9.93
N ALA A 106 -5.03 2.22 -9.53
CA ALA A 106 -6.44 2.60 -9.43
C ALA A 106 -7.19 2.40 -10.76
N GLN A 107 -6.59 2.85 -11.87
CA GLN A 107 -7.18 2.70 -13.20
C GLN A 107 -7.28 1.24 -13.65
N SER A 108 -6.23 0.44 -13.47
CA SER A 108 -6.17 -0.95 -13.96
C SER A 108 -7.07 -1.87 -13.12
N LEU A 109 -7.11 -1.67 -11.81
CA LEU A 109 -7.96 -2.43 -10.90
C LEU A 109 -9.40 -1.91 -10.85
N LYS A 110 -9.70 -0.77 -11.49
CA LYS A 110 -11.00 -0.08 -11.46
C LYS A 110 -11.43 0.26 -10.03
N MET A 111 -10.48 0.70 -9.21
CA MET A 111 -10.67 1.06 -7.81
C MET A 111 -10.43 2.56 -7.62
N GLU A 112 -10.97 3.13 -6.55
CA GLU A 112 -10.68 4.50 -6.17
C GLU A 112 -9.20 4.64 -5.79
N ARG A 113 -8.56 5.72 -6.25
CA ARG A 113 -7.17 6.02 -5.91
C ARG A 113 -7.09 6.51 -4.47
N GLY A 114 -6.15 5.98 -3.70
CA GLY A 114 -5.89 6.47 -2.35
C GLY A 114 -5.60 7.99 -2.30
N ALA A 115 -6.04 8.61 -1.21
CA ALA A 115 -5.93 10.05 -1.00
C ALA A 115 -4.48 10.54 -1.12
N ASN A 116 -4.28 11.64 -1.85
CA ASN A 116 -2.97 12.25 -1.97
C ASN A 116 -2.70 13.11 -0.73
N ARG A 117 -1.84 12.62 0.17
CA ARG A 117 -1.46 13.35 1.40
C ARG A 117 -0.95 14.76 1.14
N TYR A 118 -0.27 14.99 0.00
CA TYR A 118 0.25 16.30 -0.36
C TYR A 118 -0.85 17.29 -0.71
N GLU A 119 -1.97 16.83 -1.26
CA GLU A 119 -3.15 17.67 -1.52
C GLU A 119 -3.90 17.97 -0.23
N ASN A 120 -3.93 17.03 0.71
CA ASN A 120 -4.63 17.16 2.00
C ASN A 120 -3.80 17.89 3.10
N ASN A 121 -2.58 18.34 2.82
CA ASN A 121 -1.63 18.89 3.81
C ASN A 121 -1.44 17.97 5.04
N GLU A 122 -1.52 16.65 4.84
CA GLU A 122 -1.34 15.68 5.91
C GLU A 122 0.15 15.55 6.28
N LYS A 123 0.43 15.38 7.58
CA LYS A 123 1.81 15.16 8.05
C LYS A 123 2.34 13.85 7.49
N GLN A 124 3.60 13.86 7.05
CA GLN A 124 4.29 12.64 6.64
C GLN A 124 4.33 11.66 7.84
N PRO A 125 3.90 10.40 7.67
CA PRO A 125 4.01 9.42 8.73
C PRO A 125 5.47 9.22 9.12
N GLN A 126 5.72 9.01 10.41
CA GLN A 126 7.06 8.67 10.88
C GLN A 126 7.50 7.36 10.24
N TYR A 127 8.70 7.37 9.69
CA TYR A 127 9.27 6.18 9.10
C TYR A 127 9.73 5.24 10.22
N ILE A 128 8.99 4.16 10.42
CA ILE A 128 9.25 3.16 11.45
C ILE A 128 9.85 1.93 10.75
N GLN A 129 11.15 1.68 10.95
CA GLN A 129 11.81 0.49 10.39
C GLN A 129 11.60 -0.77 11.22
N ASP A 130 11.46 -0.63 12.53
CA ASP A 130 11.29 -1.77 13.44
C ASP A 130 9.82 -2.21 13.48
N TYR A 131 9.59 -3.46 13.11
CA TYR A 131 8.26 -4.09 13.16
C TYR A 131 7.62 -4.02 14.55
N LYS A 132 8.40 -4.16 15.63
CA LYS A 132 7.87 -4.07 17.00
C LYS A 132 7.31 -2.69 17.28
N THR A 133 8.05 -1.66 16.88
CA THR A 133 7.62 -0.27 17.00
C THR A 133 6.38 -0.03 16.15
N TYR A 134 6.35 -0.53 14.91
CA TYR A 134 5.19 -0.41 14.02
C TYR A 134 3.94 -1.06 14.63
N ALA A 135 4.07 -2.28 15.18
CA ALA A 135 2.98 -2.99 15.84
C ALA A 135 2.43 -2.20 17.03
N GLN A 136 3.30 -1.64 17.88
CA GLN A 136 2.88 -0.78 19.01
C GLN A 136 2.12 0.46 18.55
N PHE A 137 2.61 1.14 17.49
CA PHE A 137 1.89 2.29 16.92
C PHE A 137 0.52 1.89 16.37
N LYS A 138 0.43 0.74 15.69
CA LYS A 138 -0.84 0.21 15.17
C LYS A 138 -1.82 -0.17 16.27
N GLU A 139 -1.35 -0.76 17.37
CA GLU A 139 -2.18 -1.07 18.54
C GLU A 139 -2.71 0.21 19.21
N GLN A 140 -1.86 1.22 19.36
CA GLN A 140 -2.26 2.54 19.89
C GLN A 140 -3.31 3.20 18.99
N GLU A 141 -3.12 3.14 17.67
CA GLU A 141 -4.08 3.66 16.69
C GLU A 141 -5.44 2.93 16.78
N LYS A 142 -5.43 1.58 16.89
CA LYS A 142 -6.64 0.76 17.07
C LYS A 142 -7.36 1.15 18.37
N ALA A 143 -6.64 1.28 19.48
CA ALA A 143 -7.21 1.67 20.76
C ALA A 143 -7.80 3.10 20.74
N LEU A 144 -7.15 4.03 20.04
CA LEU A 144 -7.65 5.40 19.88
C LEU A 144 -8.94 5.42 19.04
N LEU A 145 -8.98 4.68 17.93
CA LEU A 145 -10.17 4.56 17.09
C LEU A 145 -11.36 3.96 17.85
N GLN A 146 -11.12 2.93 18.68
CA GLN A 146 -12.16 2.36 19.53
C GLN A 146 -12.72 3.39 20.52
N ARG A 147 -11.85 4.19 21.16
CA ARG A 147 -12.29 5.28 22.05
C ARG A 147 -13.12 6.34 21.32
N ILE A 148 -12.72 6.71 20.10
CA ILE A 148 -13.46 7.68 19.28
C ILE A 148 -14.85 7.12 18.95
N GLN A 149 -14.95 5.85 18.53
CA GLN A 149 -16.24 5.20 18.24
C GLN A 149 -17.15 5.13 19.47
N GLU A 150 -16.60 4.80 20.64
CA GLU A 150 -17.36 4.83 21.90
C GLU A 150 -17.89 6.23 22.23
N GLN A 151 -17.07 7.27 22.02
CA GLN A 151 -17.47 8.65 22.23
C GLN A 151 -18.55 9.10 21.24
N GLU A 152 -18.42 8.76 19.96
CA GLU A 152 -19.45 9.02 18.94
C GLU A 152 -20.77 8.34 19.28
N HIS A 153 -20.72 7.10 19.76
CA HIS A 153 -21.94 6.38 20.17
C HIS A 153 -22.63 7.07 21.35
N LYS A 154 -21.87 7.47 22.37
CA LYS A 154 -22.39 8.22 23.54
C LYS A 154 -22.99 9.56 23.13
N LEU A 155 -22.32 10.30 22.26
CA LEU A 155 -22.83 11.58 21.71
C LEU A 155 -24.14 11.38 20.97
N THR A 156 -24.23 10.33 20.15
CA THR A 156 -25.45 10.00 19.40
C THR A 156 -26.60 9.64 20.34
N GLN A 157 -26.35 8.87 21.40
CA GLN A 157 -27.36 8.55 22.41
C GLN A 157 -27.85 9.80 23.16
N MET A 158 -26.93 10.65 23.63
CA MET A 158 -27.27 11.91 24.30
C MET A 158 -28.08 12.84 23.40
N ALA A 159 -27.72 12.96 22.12
CA ALA A 159 -28.47 13.77 21.15
C ALA A 159 -29.91 13.25 20.96
N LEU A 160 -30.09 11.93 21.01
CA LEU A 160 -31.41 11.30 20.87
C LEU A 160 -32.26 11.49 22.14
N GLU A 161 -31.65 11.44 23.33
CA GLU A 161 -32.32 11.76 24.60
C GLU A 161 -32.72 13.23 24.69
N LEU A 162 -31.84 14.15 24.28
CA LEU A 162 -32.15 15.59 24.24
C LEU A 162 -33.35 15.87 23.34
N LYS A 163 -33.40 15.28 22.14
CA LYS A 163 -34.56 15.40 21.24
C LYS A 163 -35.85 14.85 21.82
N LYS A 164 -35.78 13.80 22.65
CA LYS A 164 -36.97 13.27 23.34
C LYS A 164 -37.45 14.23 24.43
N LYS A 165 -36.53 14.75 25.25
CA LYS A 165 -36.86 15.73 26.29
C LYS A 165 -37.39 17.04 25.72
N GLU A 166 -36.86 17.52 24.59
CA GLU A 166 -37.38 18.70 23.89
C GLU A 166 -38.83 18.51 23.45
N LYS A 167 -39.20 17.30 22.98
CA LYS A 167 -40.58 16.97 22.61
C LYS A 167 -41.52 16.79 23.79
N GLU A 168 -41.00 16.48 24.98
CA GLU A 168 -41.81 16.37 26.22
C GLU A 168 -42.05 17.73 26.88
N ILE A 169 -41.27 18.76 26.52
CA ILE A 169 -41.38 20.13 27.03
C ILE A 169 -42.25 21.03 26.13
N GLN A 170 -42.48 20.64 24.87
CA GLN A 170 -43.45 21.28 23.95
C GLN A 170 -44.86 20.70 24.12
#